data_AF-Q4UDP3-F1
#
_entry.id   AF-Q4UDP3-F1
#
_cell.length_a   1.000
_cell.length_b   1.000
_cell.length_c   1.000
_cell.angle_alpha   90.00
_cell.angle_beta   90.00
_cell.angle_gamma   90.00
#
_symmetry.space_group_name_H-M   'P 1'
#
loop_
_entity.id
_entity.type
_entity.pdbx_description
1 polymer ?
#
loop_
_entity_poly.entity_id
_entity_poly.type
_entity_poly.pdbx_seq_one_letter_code
_entity_poly.pdbx_strand_id
1 'polypeptide(L)'
;MVINFSRTLTLYFWLFYRIILIIRAEDILASESNIVDYKVDSLPLEFVPGSGYVVKVEVGGQPLKLLLDPNVCGIILFENTDRICSKDDKGSCYDPYKSKTASWCVNTAVCVPGKFNYQCKETPSPSKIKELTVDSDIIKIYSIEGLESLKIAVDHKKSPYILDKVPVKLGRSLDRYDRKIFTNVDGIFGISVTRDYRGFFVLDINPVQNVRFPSKLFLGTDRVSEDEIVWSEKRQTGGIFTNSLIQFTIYDLKMCNTKIFGRTSSNWEAAIDLTTPYLILPKNFWMTMMSYLPVDKSCFDEGLSPRLCKLTVGNRLFPIIEFKLSESYYLNFEKVETPSITIPLENLIYDDGDSKTLLIIPDEFSDRPSYTLNPTIKFGYKVLESLNVVVDSDGYRVGLISKNQLVGSFSKCSEVPQCFGDQVYEPALNICLNPICSIWLMKRLNPEKGICETSFVAKVVITTVICALVVAELYCNFARKHILRITSRLCR
;
A
#
# COMPACT_ATOMS: atom_id res chain seq x y z
N MET A 1 -50.52 15.72 -54.52
CA MET A 1 -49.15 16.15 -54.21
C MET A 1 -48.87 15.78 -52.76
N VAL A 2 -48.55 14.50 -52.50
CA VAL A 2 -48.25 13.97 -51.18
C VAL A 2 -46.78 13.61 -51.22
N ILE A 3 -45.94 14.53 -50.77
CA ILE A 3 -44.49 14.38 -50.79
C ILE A 3 -44.09 13.50 -49.60
N ASN A 4 -43.30 12.48 -49.90
CA ASN A 4 -42.69 11.48 -49.01
C ASN A 4 -42.06 12.08 -47.74
N PHE A 5 -42.86 12.34 -46.70
CA PHE A 5 -42.37 12.81 -45.40
C PHE A 5 -41.66 11.71 -44.60
N SER A 6 -41.99 10.44 -44.89
CA SER A 6 -41.47 9.27 -44.16
C SER A 6 -39.99 9.01 -44.41
N ARG A 7 -39.52 9.19 -45.66
CA ARG A 7 -38.10 8.95 -46.01
C ARG A 7 -37.17 10.03 -45.49
N THR A 8 -37.62 11.28 -45.43
CA THR A 8 -36.81 12.39 -44.91
C THR A 8 -36.61 12.26 -43.40
N LEU A 9 -37.65 11.84 -42.67
CA LEU A 9 -37.58 11.67 -41.23
C LEU A 9 -36.64 10.53 -40.81
N THR A 10 -36.64 9.41 -41.56
CA THR A 10 -35.73 8.29 -41.29
C THR A 10 -34.26 8.65 -41.56
N LEU A 11 -34.01 9.49 -42.56
CA LEU A 11 -32.66 9.97 -42.89
C LEU A 11 -32.14 10.93 -41.82
N TYR A 12 -32.99 11.83 -41.31
CA TYR A 12 -32.64 12.70 -40.18
C TYR A 12 -32.39 11.90 -38.90
N PHE A 13 -33.19 10.86 -38.63
CA PHE A 13 -32.99 10.02 -37.46
C PHE A 13 -31.66 9.25 -37.51
N TRP A 14 -31.29 8.74 -38.69
CA TRP A 14 -30.00 8.06 -38.90
C TRP A 14 -28.80 9.01 -38.83
N LEU A 15 -28.92 10.23 -39.37
CA LEU A 15 -27.91 11.27 -39.24
C LEU A 15 -27.73 11.71 -37.79
N PHE A 16 -28.83 11.90 -37.05
CA PHE A 16 -28.78 12.26 -35.64
C PHE A 16 -28.17 11.15 -34.78
N TYR A 17 -28.49 9.88 -35.07
CA TYR A 17 -27.91 8.74 -34.37
C TYR A 17 -26.41 8.57 -34.67
N ARG A 18 -25.98 8.83 -35.92
CA ARG A 18 -24.54 8.85 -36.26
C ARG A 18 -23.81 10.02 -35.61
N ILE A 19 -24.40 11.21 -35.56
CA ILE A 19 -23.80 12.36 -34.90
C ILE A 19 -23.68 12.09 -33.39
N ILE A 20 -24.70 11.53 -32.74
CA ILE A 20 -24.63 11.12 -31.32
C ILE A 20 -23.58 10.03 -31.09
N LEU A 21 -23.43 9.06 -32.02
CA LEU A 21 -22.40 8.03 -31.92
C LEU A 21 -20.98 8.57 -32.15
N ILE A 22 -20.81 9.57 -33.03
CA ILE A 22 -19.52 10.24 -33.24
C ILE A 22 -19.16 11.11 -32.04
N ILE A 23 -20.12 11.87 -31.49
CA ILE A 23 -19.92 12.67 -30.28
C ILE A 23 -19.61 11.77 -29.07
N ARG A 24 -20.28 10.62 -28.92
CA ARG A 24 -19.96 9.63 -27.86
C ARG A 24 -18.62 8.91 -28.06
N ALA A 25 -18.09 8.86 -29.29
CA ALA A 25 -16.80 8.26 -29.56
C ALA A 25 -15.63 9.23 -29.32
N GLU A 26 -15.88 10.55 -29.44
CA GLU A 26 -14.87 11.58 -29.19
C GLU A 26 -14.69 11.92 -27.69
N ASP A 27 -15.65 11.61 -26.83
CA ASP A 27 -15.55 11.84 -25.37
C ASP A 27 -14.80 10.74 -24.58
N ILE A 28 -14.10 9.82 -25.24
CA ILE A 28 -13.15 8.87 -24.61
C ILE A 28 -11.77 8.94 -25.28
N LEU A 29 -11.35 10.15 -25.66
CA LEU A 29 -9.93 10.47 -25.64
C LEU A 29 -9.66 11.05 -24.27
N ALA A 30 -9.15 10.21 -23.36
CA ALA A 30 -8.46 10.69 -22.17
C ALA A 30 -7.58 11.86 -22.62
N SER A 31 -7.77 13.05 -22.01
CA SER A 31 -6.94 14.19 -22.35
C SER A 31 -5.50 13.72 -22.19
N GLU A 32 -4.78 13.58 -23.30
CA GLU A 32 -3.34 13.34 -23.25
C GLU A 32 -2.81 14.48 -22.39
N SER A 33 -2.26 14.14 -21.22
CA SER A 33 -1.53 15.11 -20.43
C SER A 33 -0.53 15.76 -21.38
N ASN A 34 -0.49 17.08 -21.41
CA ASN A 34 0.41 17.83 -22.27
C ASN A 34 1.85 17.44 -21.90
N ILE A 35 2.39 16.40 -22.52
CA ILE A 35 3.77 15.97 -22.32
C ILE A 35 4.62 16.96 -23.09
N VAL A 36 5.00 18.03 -22.40
CA VAL A 36 6.08 18.89 -22.85
C VAL A 36 7.36 18.06 -22.72
N ASP A 37 7.97 17.75 -23.87
CA ASP A 37 9.26 17.07 -23.97
C ASP A 37 10.37 18.03 -23.53
N TYR A 38 10.44 18.28 -22.22
CA TYR A 38 11.54 19.03 -21.64
C TYR A 38 12.80 18.15 -21.70
N LYS A 39 13.90 18.72 -22.21
CA LYS A 39 15.25 18.13 -22.15
C LYS A 39 15.74 18.10 -20.70
N VAL A 40 15.17 17.20 -19.89
CA VAL A 40 15.51 17.03 -18.47
C VAL A 40 16.39 15.80 -18.35
N ASP A 41 17.41 15.89 -17.51
CA ASP A 41 18.27 14.77 -17.17
C ASP A 41 17.43 13.66 -16.53
N SER A 42 17.52 12.44 -17.06
CA SER A 42 16.77 11.31 -16.51
C SER A 42 17.53 10.00 -16.64
N LEU A 43 17.31 9.10 -15.69
CA LEU A 43 17.80 7.73 -15.75
C LEU A 43 16.70 6.84 -16.34
N PRO A 44 16.94 6.18 -17.49
CA PRO A 44 15.99 5.23 -18.04
C PRO A 44 15.89 4.00 -17.14
N LEU A 45 14.67 3.53 -16.88
CA LEU A 45 14.40 2.34 -16.08
C LEU A 45 14.00 1.18 -16.99
N GLU A 46 14.61 0.02 -16.79
CA GLU A 46 14.25 -1.23 -17.48
C GLU A 46 13.45 -2.12 -16.52
N PHE A 47 12.37 -2.73 -16.99
CA PHE A 47 11.63 -3.71 -16.19
C PHE A 47 12.23 -5.10 -16.35
N VAL A 48 12.54 -5.76 -15.23
CA VAL A 48 12.96 -7.16 -15.14
C VAL A 48 11.82 -7.98 -14.52
N PRO A 49 11.21 -8.91 -15.28
CA PRO A 49 10.12 -9.75 -14.76
C PRO A 49 10.52 -10.49 -13.48
N GLY A 50 9.65 -10.44 -12.47
CA GLY A 50 9.87 -11.08 -11.17
C GLY A 50 10.71 -10.27 -10.17
N SER A 51 11.44 -9.25 -10.62
CA SER A 51 12.28 -8.40 -9.76
C SER A 51 11.75 -6.97 -9.63
N GLY A 52 11.34 -6.34 -10.72
CA GLY A 52 10.92 -4.94 -10.74
C GLY A 52 11.78 -4.09 -11.69
N TYR A 53 11.92 -2.80 -11.38
CA TYR A 53 12.63 -1.84 -12.23
C TYR A 53 14.12 -1.79 -11.90
N VAL A 54 14.98 -1.75 -12.91
CA VAL A 54 16.44 -1.69 -12.78
C VAL A 54 17.02 -0.46 -13.45
N VAL A 55 18.15 0.00 -12.92
CA VAL A 55 19.01 1.02 -13.54
C VAL A 55 20.24 0.33 -14.13
N LYS A 56 20.59 0.68 -15.37
CA LYS A 56 21.85 0.24 -15.99
C LYS A 56 22.99 1.15 -15.56
N VAL A 57 24.03 0.56 -15.00
CA VAL A 57 25.23 1.27 -14.54
C VAL A 57 26.49 0.50 -14.94
N GLU A 58 27.59 1.21 -15.16
CA GLU A 58 28.92 0.60 -15.26
C GLU A 58 29.65 0.80 -13.94
N VAL A 59 30.06 -0.28 -13.30
CA VAL A 59 30.70 -0.26 -11.97
C VAL A 59 32.08 -0.87 -12.09
N GLY A 60 33.13 -0.09 -11.84
CA GLY A 60 34.52 -0.55 -11.99
C GLY A 60 34.86 -1.10 -13.39
N GLY A 61 34.15 -0.65 -14.43
CA GLY A 61 34.27 -1.13 -15.82
C GLY A 61 33.37 -2.33 -16.18
N GLN A 62 32.50 -2.77 -15.27
CA GLN A 62 31.57 -3.89 -15.50
C GLN A 62 30.14 -3.35 -15.70
N PRO A 63 29.46 -3.68 -16.80
CA PRO A 63 28.07 -3.27 -17.01
C PRO A 63 27.13 -4.14 -16.14
N LEU A 64 26.33 -3.51 -15.29
CA LEU A 64 25.44 -4.15 -14.34
C LEU A 64 24.01 -3.59 -14.43
N LYS A 65 23.03 -4.42 -14.09
CA LYS A 65 21.62 -4.06 -13.88
C LYS A 65 21.31 -4.09 -12.38
N LEU A 66 21.12 -2.92 -11.78
CA LEU A 66 20.85 -2.81 -10.35
C LEU A 66 19.37 -2.55 -10.11
N LEU A 67 18.74 -3.36 -9.25
CA LEU A 67 17.34 -3.21 -8.84
C LEU A 67 17.13 -1.86 -8.14
N LEU A 68 16.22 -1.04 -8.67
CA LEU A 68 15.87 0.23 -8.06
C LEU A 68 15.00 -0.02 -6.82
N ASP A 69 15.56 0.23 -5.65
CA ASP A 69 14.84 0.04 -4.39
C ASP A 69 14.85 1.34 -3.56
N PRO A 70 13.70 2.02 -3.40
CA PRO A 70 13.59 3.24 -2.59
C PRO A 70 13.82 2.97 -1.09
N ASN A 71 13.74 1.73 -0.64
CA ASN A 71 13.87 1.36 0.77
C ASN A 71 15.31 1.01 1.17
N VAL A 72 16.21 0.89 0.20
CA VAL A 72 17.62 0.60 0.43
C VAL A 72 18.44 1.89 0.38
N CYS A 73 19.32 2.03 1.37
CA CYS A 73 20.27 3.13 1.41
C CYS A 73 21.60 2.76 0.75
N GLY A 74 22.03 3.54 -0.23
CA GLY A 74 23.28 3.31 -0.95
C GLY A 74 23.17 2.27 -2.07
N ILE A 75 24.32 1.72 -2.49
CA ILE A 75 24.42 0.76 -3.58
C ILE A 75 24.93 -0.57 -3.04
N ILE A 76 24.25 -1.66 -3.40
CA ILE A 76 24.65 -3.02 -3.06
C ILE A 76 24.98 -3.75 -4.36
N LEU A 77 26.17 -4.32 -4.47
CA LEU A 77 26.64 -5.10 -5.60
C LEU A 77 26.60 -6.58 -5.20
N PHE A 78 26.00 -7.43 -6.01
CA PHE A 78 25.99 -8.87 -5.73
C PHE A 78 27.28 -9.50 -6.23
N GLU A 79 28.03 -10.12 -5.31
CA GLU A 79 29.24 -10.86 -5.66
C GLU A 79 28.89 -12.02 -6.59
N ASN A 80 29.73 -12.23 -7.61
CA ASN A 80 29.59 -13.32 -8.58
C ASN A 80 29.80 -14.71 -7.95
N THR A 81 28.86 -15.14 -7.10
CA THR A 81 28.83 -16.43 -6.40
C THR A 81 27.38 -16.91 -6.26
N ASP A 82 27.18 -18.24 -6.21
CA ASP A 82 25.86 -18.88 -6.08
C ASP A 82 25.14 -18.60 -4.75
N ARG A 83 25.81 -17.90 -3.82
CA ARG A 83 25.27 -17.52 -2.51
C ARG A 83 24.32 -16.32 -2.60
N ILE A 84 24.49 -15.47 -3.61
CA ILE A 84 23.72 -14.23 -3.79
C ILE A 84 23.37 -13.96 -5.27
N CYS A 85 24.26 -14.28 -6.21
CA CYS A 85 23.99 -14.12 -7.63
C CYS A 85 23.01 -15.20 -8.11
N SER A 86 21.89 -14.77 -8.69
CA SER A 86 20.87 -15.65 -9.26
C SER A 86 20.57 -15.17 -10.68
N LYS A 87 20.96 -15.93 -11.70
CA LYS A 87 20.81 -15.57 -13.11
C LYS A 87 20.23 -16.76 -13.87
N ASP A 88 19.19 -16.51 -14.67
CA ASP A 88 18.63 -17.49 -15.60
C ASP A 88 19.43 -17.53 -16.91
N ASP A 89 20.10 -16.43 -17.24
CA ASP A 89 20.97 -16.28 -18.40
C ASP A 89 22.43 -16.61 -18.08
N LYS A 90 23.29 -16.62 -19.12
CA LYS A 90 24.76 -16.82 -18.95
C LYS A 90 25.47 -15.59 -18.34
N GLY A 91 24.72 -14.65 -17.77
CA GLY A 91 25.27 -13.46 -17.14
C GLY A 91 26.05 -13.78 -15.87
N SER A 92 26.94 -12.87 -15.50
CA SER A 92 27.63 -12.90 -14.21
C SER A 92 27.31 -11.62 -13.45
N CYS A 93 27.15 -11.73 -12.12
CA CYS A 93 27.08 -10.55 -11.26
C CYS A 93 28.46 -9.88 -11.12
N TYR A 94 28.57 -8.92 -10.21
CA TYR A 94 29.78 -8.13 -10.03
C TYR A 94 30.96 -8.97 -9.52
N ASP A 95 32.09 -8.85 -10.22
CA ASP A 95 33.35 -9.49 -9.83
C ASP A 95 34.33 -8.44 -9.27
N PRO A 96 34.58 -8.42 -7.95
CA PRO A 96 35.45 -7.42 -7.33
C PRO A 96 36.90 -7.51 -7.82
N TYR A 97 37.35 -8.65 -8.37
CA TYR A 97 38.73 -8.84 -8.85
C TYR A 97 38.94 -8.36 -10.29
N LYS A 98 37.86 -8.15 -11.05
CA LYS A 98 37.91 -7.53 -12.38
C LYS A 98 37.86 -6.01 -12.34
N SER A 99 37.41 -5.44 -11.22
CA SER A 99 37.39 -3.99 -11.04
C SER A 99 38.79 -3.40 -10.94
N LYS A 100 38.98 -2.27 -11.61
CA LYS A 100 40.24 -1.49 -11.54
C LYS A 100 40.22 -0.42 -10.45
N THR A 101 39.06 -0.14 -9.89
CA THR A 101 38.81 1.00 -8.99
C THR A 101 38.26 0.58 -7.63
N ALA A 102 37.92 -0.70 -7.45
CA ALA A 102 37.44 -1.22 -6.18
C ALA A 102 38.48 -1.07 -5.07
N SER A 103 38.03 -0.54 -3.93
CA SER A 103 38.73 -0.67 -2.66
C SER A 103 37.75 -1.07 -1.56
N TRP A 104 38.17 -1.93 -0.64
CA TRP A 104 37.30 -2.53 0.37
C TRP A 104 37.72 -2.11 1.77
N CYS A 105 36.78 -2.01 2.69
CA CYS A 105 37.04 -1.44 4.01
C CYS A 105 37.28 -2.52 5.07
N VAL A 106 38.50 -2.58 5.60
CA VAL A 106 38.85 -3.45 6.74
C VAL A 106 38.51 -2.73 8.04
N ASN A 107 37.21 -2.53 8.27
CA ASN A 107 36.71 -1.85 9.44
C ASN A 107 35.86 -2.79 10.29
N THR A 108 35.88 -2.58 11.61
CA THR A 108 34.92 -3.20 12.52
C THR A 108 33.60 -2.42 12.59
N ALA A 109 33.57 -1.18 12.08
CA ALA A 109 32.41 -0.32 12.05
C ALA A 109 31.71 -0.34 10.68
N VAL A 110 30.39 -0.50 10.69
CA VAL A 110 29.52 -0.45 9.51
C VAL A 110 29.52 0.98 8.94
N CYS A 111 29.61 1.10 7.60
CA CYS A 111 29.38 2.38 6.95
C CYS A 111 27.89 2.72 7.08
N VAL A 112 27.61 3.85 7.71
CA VAL A 112 26.25 4.37 7.75
C VAL A 112 26.18 5.51 6.73
N PRO A 113 25.49 5.33 5.59
CA PRO A 113 25.38 6.38 4.57
C PRO A 113 24.88 7.69 5.20
N GLY A 114 25.51 8.82 4.86
CA GLY A 114 25.21 10.13 5.45
C GLY A 114 26.00 10.48 6.71
N LYS A 115 26.82 9.57 7.27
CA LYS A 115 27.80 9.92 8.29
C LYS A 115 29.08 10.43 7.61
N PHE A 116 29.27 11.76 7.59
CA PHE A 116 30.38 12.46 6.93
C PHE A 116 31.80 12.07 7.40
N ASN A 117 31.93 11.21 8.42
CA ASN A 117 33.20 10.77 9.00
C ASN A 117 33.45 9.27 8.83
N TYR A 118 32.90 8.61 7.81
CA TYR A 118 33.25 7.22 7.54
C TYR A 118 34.74 7.11 7.18
N GLN A 119 35.52 6.45 8.03
CA GLN A 119 36.94 6.21 7.80
C GLN A 119 37.14 4.78 7.32
N CYS A 120 37.37 4.60 6.02
CA CYS A 120 37.66 3.30 5.43
C CYS A 120 39.17 2.99 5.52
N LYS A 121 39.56 1.90 6.19
CA LYS A 121 40.90 1.34 6.01
C LYS A 121 40.91 0.46 4.74
N GLU A 122 41.25 1.09 3.63
CA GLU A 122 41.15 0.50 2.29
C GLU A 122 42.11 -0.70 2.09
N THR A 123 41.62 -1.76 1.47
CA THR A 123 42.38 -2.91 0.98
C THR A 123 41.90 -3.27 -0.43
N PRO A 124 42.78 -3.70 -1.35
CA PRO A 124 42.37 -4.08 -2.70
C PRO A 124 41.59 -5.40 -2.76
N SER A 125 41.70 -6.26 -1.72
CA SER A 125 41.07 -7.58 -1.72
C SER A 125 39.99 -7.74 -0.66
N PRO A 126 38.77 -8.19 -1.03
CA PRO A 126 37.67 -8.44 -0.10
C PRO A 126 37.77 -9.81 0.62
N SER A 127 38.72 -10.67 0.25
CA SER A 127 38.78 -12.07 0.67
C SER A 127 38.93 -12.29 2.19
N LYS A 128 39.60 -11.38 2.89
CA LYS A 128 39.91 -11.50 4.34
C LYS A 128 38.99 -10.64 5.23
N ILE A 129 37.99 -9.98 4.65
CA ILE A 129 37.10 -9.10 5.39
C ILE A 129 35.92 -9.91 5.90
N LYS A 130 35.65 -9.81 7.21
CA LYS A 130 34.49 -10.44 7.83
C LYS A 130 33.22 -9.72 7.37
N GLU A 131 32.23 -10.50 6.95
CA GLU A 131 30.91 -9.98 6.58
C GLU A 131 30.24 -9.28 7.77
N LEU A 132 29.57 -8.17 7.47
CA LEU A 132 28.71 -7.44 8.38
C LEU A 132 27.26 -7.60 7.88
N THR A 133 26.34 -7.78 8.82
CA THR A 133 24.92 -7.87 8.49
C THR A 133 24.38 -6.46 8.28
N VAL A 134 23.75 -6.25 7.12
CA VAL A 134 22.88 -5.10 6.90
C VAL A 134 21.47 -5.60 7.07
N ASP A 135 20.85 -5.23 8.19
CA ASP A 135 19.42 -5.43 8.39
C ASP A 135 18.70 -4.32 7.61
N SER A 136 18.08 -4.69 6.50
CA SER A 136 16.83 -4.07 6.08
C SER A 136 15.71 -4.89 6.77
N ASP A 137 14.68 -4.24 7.29
CA ASP A 137 13.54 -4.92 7.94
C ASP A 137 12.89 -6.00 7.06
N ILE A 138 13.15 -5.94 5.74
CA ILE A 138 12.62 -6.86 4.73
C ILE A 138 13.66 -7.91 4.32
N ILE A 139 14.96 -7.59 4.27
CA ILE A 139 15.98 -8.44 3.66
C ILE A 139 17.30 -8.41 4.44
N LYS A 140 17.77 -9.59 4.83
CA LYS A 140 19.08 -9.78 5.45
C LYS A 140 20.14 -10.08 4.39
N ILE A 141 20.98 -9.10 4.12
CA ILE A 141 22.11 -9.22 3.20
C ILE A 141 23.40 -9.17 4.02
N TYR A 142 24.21 -10.23 3.90
CA TYR A 142 25.56 -10.23 4.44
C TYR A 142 26.48 -9.56 3.45
N SER A 143 27.12 -8.47 3.86
CA SER A 143 27.90 -7.64 2.96
C SER A 143 29.16 -7.11 3.60
N ILE A 144 30.06 -6.59 2.78
CA ILE A 144 31.22 -5.81 3.20
C ILE A 144 31.16 -4.44 2.56
N GLU A 145 31.67 -3.43 3.25
CA GLU A 145 31.71 -2.06 2.75
C GLU A 145 32.93 -1.85 1.85
N GLY A 146 32.78 -0.98 0.86
CA GLY A 146 33.84 -0.61 -0.06
C GLY A 146 33.57 0.70 -0.76
N LEU A 147 34.46 1.04 -1.68
CA LEU A 147 34.43 2.21 -2.53
C LEU A 147 34.65 1.76 -3.96
N GLU A 148 33.92 2.39 -4.88
CA GLU A 148 33.96 2.00 -6.28
C GLU A 148 33.64 3.18 -7.19
N SER A 149 34.10 3.10 -8.44
CA SER A 149 33.72 4.04 -9.49
C SER A 149 32.46 3.59 -10.22
N LEU A 150 31.55 4.54 -10.47
CA LEU A 150 30.32 4.32 -11.19
C LEU A 150 30.22 5.25 -12.40
N LYS A 151 29.70 4.71 -13.50
CA LYS A 151 29.23 5.50 -14.64
C LYS A 151 27.76 5.19 -14.89
N ILE A 152 26.97 6.26 -14.97
CA ILE A 152 25.53 6.17 -15.16
C ILE A 152 25.18 6.89 -16.45
N ALA A 153 24.50 6.20 -17.36
CA ALA A 153 23.97 6.83 -18.56
C ALA A 153 22.77 7.71 -18.18
N VAL A 154 22.81 8.97 -18.59
CA VAL A 154 21.74 9.94 -18.36
C VAL A 154 21.21 10.36 -19.73
N ASP A 155 19.90 10.25 -19.93
CA ASP A 155 19.26 10.73 -21.15
C ASP A 155 19.56 12.22 -21.35
N HIS A 156 19.68 12.64 -22.61
CA HIS A 156 19.96 14.02 -23.01
C HIS A 156 21.34 14.60 -22.62
N LYS A 157 22.20 13.84 -21.92
CA LYS A 157 23.63 14.16 -21.75
C LYS A 157 24.49 13.44 -22.78
N LYS A 158 25.47 14.16 -23.35
CA LYS A 158 26.46 13.60 -24.28
C LYS A 158 27.47 12.69 -23.61
N SER A 159 27.69 12.85 -22.30
CA SER A 159 28.64 12.07 -21.50
C SER A 159 27.93 11.46 -20.30
N PRO A 160 28.29 10.22 -19.90
CA PRO A 160 27.73 9.61 -18.70
C PRO A 160 28.12 10.41 -17.46
N TYR A 161 27.32 10.30 -16.41
CA TYR A 161 27.66 10.81 -15.09
C TYR A 161 28.68 9.87 -14.46
N ILE A 162 29.84 10.38 -14.07
CA ILE A 162 30.95 9.60 -13.53
C ILE A 162 31.15 9.98 -12.06
N LEU A 163 31.15 8.98 -11.20
CA LEU A 163 31.43 9.10 -9.78
C LEU A 163 32.62 8.20 -9.44
N ASP A 164 33.78 8.77 -9.12
CA ASP A 164 35.01 7.99 -9.02
C ASP A 164 35.15 7.18 -7.72
N LYS A 165 34.53 7.63 -6.62
CA LYS A 165 34.73 7.04 -5.29
C LYS A 165 33.44 7.05 -4.46
N VAL A 166 32.50 6.19 -4.84
CA VAL A 166 31.20 6.06 -4.18
C VAL A 166 31.23 4.92 -3.16
N PRO A 167 30.69 5.11 -1.94
CA PRO A 167 30.45 4.01 -1.01
C PRO A 167 29.51 2.96 -1.60
N VAL A 168 29.97 1.71 -1.64
CA VAL A 168 29.20 0.55 -2.10
C VAL A 168 29.30 -0.57 -1.06
N LYS A 169 28.34 -1.49 -1.11
CA LYS A 169 28.36 -2.73 -0.35
C LYS A 169 28.51 -3.90 -1.30
N LEU A 170 29.45 -4.81 -1.04
CA LEU A 170 29.50 -6.10 -1.73
C LEU A 170 28.68 -7.10 -0.94
N GLY A 171 27.48 -7.40 -1.41
CA GLY A 171 26.66 -8.48 -0.89
C GLY A 171 27.27 -9.83 -1.29
N ARG A 172 27.50 -10.71 -0.32
CA ARG A 172 28.13 -12.02 -0.53
C ARG A 172 27.18 -13.18 -0.30
N SER A 173 26.17 -12.99 0.53
CA SER A 173 25.12 -13.99 0.74
C SER A 173 23.79 -13.35 1.14
N LEU A 174 22.72 -14.03 0.77
CA LEU A 174 21.34 -13.73 1.16
C LEU A 174 20.85 -14.77 2.17
N ASP A 175 19.97 -14.36 3.07
CA ASP A 175 19.16 -15.32 3.83
C ASP A 175 18.25 -16.13 2.87
N ARG A 176 17.97 -17.40 3.20
CA ARG A 176 17.49 -18.41 2.23
C ARG A 176 16.12 -18.13 1.59
N TYR A 177 15.30 -17.27 2.17
CA TYR A 177 13.87 -17.21 1.86
C TYR A 177 13.51 -16.33 0.64
N ASP A 178 14.34 -15.36 0.25
CA ASP A 178 13.93 -14.28 -0.68
C ASP A 178 14.72 -14.20 -2.00
N ARG A 179 15.29 -15.31 -2.48
CA ARG A 179 16.12 -15.30 -3.71
C ARG A 179 15.37 -14.90 -5.00
N LYS A 180 14.04 -15.09 -5.05
CA LYS A 180 13.26 -14.94 -6.28
C LYS A 180 13.21 -13.50 -6.81
N ILE A 181 13.09 -12.51 -5.91
CA ILE A 181 13.05 -11.09 -6.30
C ILE A 181 14.40 -10.61 -6.86
N PHE A 182 15.48 -11.35 -6.61
CA PHE A 182 16.83 -11.01 -7.03
C PHE A 182 17.31 -11.80 -8.25
N THR A 183 16.44 -12.55 -8.90
CA THR A 183 16.79 -13.25 -10.12
C THR A 183 17.01 -12.25 -11.27
N ASN A 184 18.07 -12.43 -12.04
CA ASN A 184 18.43 -11.61 -13.20
C ASN A 184 18.89 -10.17 -12.89
N VAL A 185 19.08 -9.80 -11.63
CA VAL A 185 19.67 -8.51 -11.23
C VAL A 185 21.08 -8.71 -10.65
N ASP A 186 21.92 -7.68 -10.75
CA ASP A 186 23.34 -7.71 -10.36
C ASP A 186 23.61 -7.01 -9.01
N GLY A 187 22.55 -6.50 -8.38
CA GLY A 187 22.62 -5.74 -7.13
C GLY A 187 21.40 -4.84 -6.95
N ILE A 188 21.51 -3.89 -6.03
CA ILE A 188 20.46 -2.94 -5.63
C ILE A 188 21.00 -1.52 -5.73
N PHE A 189 20.21 -0.63 -6.33
CA PHE A 189 20.44 0.81 -6.44
C PHE A 189 19.45 1.55 -5.55
N GLY A 190 19.93 2.03 -4.40
CA GLY A 190 19.18 2.88 -3.50
C GLY A 190 19.10 4.32 -4.01
N ILE A 191 17.90 4.88 -4.11
CA ILE A 191 17.67 6.21 -4.70
C ILE A 191 18.34 7.35 -3.89
N SER A 192 18.56 7.13 -2.58
CA SER A 192 19.21 8.09 -1.66
C SER A 192 20.63 8.54 -2.04
N VAL A 193 21.24 7.93 -3.06
CA VAL A 193 22.55 8.29 -3.62
C VAL A 193 22.51 9.59 -4.44
N THR A 194 21.34 10.02 -4.92
CA THR A 194 21.18 11.13 -5.88
C THR A 194 21.05 12.52 -5.23
N ARG A 195 21.98 12.91 -4.35
CA ARG A 195 21.91 14.22 -3.65
C ARG A 195 22.33 15.44 -4.48
N ASP A 196 22.97 15.25 -5.64
CA ASP A 196 23.57 16.35 -6.40
C ASP A 196 22.56 17.25 -7.16
N TYR A 197 21.26 16.90 -7.16
CA TYR A 197 20.20 17.64 -7.87
C TYR A 197 19.31 18.49 -6.93
N ARG A 198 19.94 19.24 -6.01
CA ARG A 198 19.23 20.08 -5.01
C ARG A 198 18.17 19.31 -4.21
N GLY A 199 18.39 18.01 -4.02
CA GLY A 199 17.47 17.12 -3.32
C GLY A 199 16.19 16.73 -4.07
N PHE A 200 15.97 17.15 -5.32
CA PHE A 200 14.73 16.84 -6.05
C PHE A 200 14.88 15.73 -7.11
N PHE A 201 13.89 14.84 -7.16
CA PHE A 201 13.73 13.89 -8.27
C PHE A 201 12.26 13.50 -8.46
N VAL A 202 11.92 13.04 -9.66
CA VAL A 202 10.57 12.56 -10.02
C VAL A 202 10.65 11.13 -10.52
N LEU A 203 9.93 10.24 -9.87
CA LEU A 203 9.77 8.85 -10.27
C LEU A 203 8.51 8.70 -11.13
N ASP A 204 8.72 8.37 -12.40
CA ASP A 204 7.67 8.20 -13.41
C ASP A 204 7.65 6.73 -13.87
N ILE A 205 6.78 5.94 -13.24
CA ILE A 205 6.55 4.54 -13.60
C ILE A 205 5.36 4.42 -14.56
N ASN A 206 5.59 3.83 -15.72
CA ASN A 206 4.56 3.57 -16.73
C ASN A 206 4.33 2.06 -16.90
N PRO A 207 3.16 1.64 -17.42
CA PRO A 207 2.91 0.23 -17.71
C PRO A 207 3.99 -0.36 -18.60
N VAL A 208 4.48 -1.56 -18.28
CA VAL A 208 5.57 -2.23 -19.00
C VAL A 208 5.29 -2.38 -20.50
N GLN A 209 4.01 -2.51 -20.88
CA GLN A 209 3.58 -2.62 -22.28
C GLN A 209 3.66 -1.28 -23.04
N ASN A 210 3.82 -0.15 -22.35
CA ASN A 210 3.85 1.17 -22.95
C ASN A 210 5.26 1.52 -23.47
N VAL A 211 5.56 1.04 -24.67
CA VAL A 211 6.86 1.28 -25.33
C VAL A 211 7.08 2.76 -25.68
N ARG A 212 5.99 3.53 -25.86
CA ARG A 212 6.06 4.95 -26.24
C ARG A 212 6.55 5.83 -25.08
N PHE A 213 6.17 5.47 -23.85
CA PHE A 213 6.52 6.23 -22.65
C PHE A 213 7.17 5.29 -21.63
N PRO A 214 8.49 5.03 -21.78
CA PRO A 214 9.20 4.16 -20.85
C PRO A 214 9.27 4.79 -19.45
N SER A 215 9.38 3.94 -18.43
CA SER A 215 9.59 4.38 -17.05
C SER A 215 10.94 5.08 -16.89
N LYS A 216 10.98 6.18 -16.14
CA LYS A 216 12.17 7.00 -15.95
C LYS A 216 12.24 7.57 -14.53
N LEU A 217 13.47 7.80 -14.06
CA LEU A 217 13.75 8.63 -12.88
C LEU A 217 14.31 9.97 -13.36
N PHE A 218 13.51 11.02 -13.28
CA PHE A 218 13.92 12.38 -13.64
C PHE A 218 14.68 13.00 -12.48
N LEU A 219 15.75 13.71 -12.80
CA LEU A 219 16.62 14.39 -11.84
C LEU A 219 16.25 15.88 -11.85
N GLY A 220 15.83 16.42 -10.71
CA GLY A 220 15.23 17.76 -10.60
C GLY A 220 13.71 17.81 -10.79
N THR A 221 13.13 19.02 -10.73
CA THR A 221 11.68 19.27 -10.87
C THR A 221 11.25 19.91 -12.18
N ASP A 222 12.18 20.20 -13.11
CA ASP A 222 11.92 21.00 -14.32
C ASP A 222 10.80 20.44 -15.24
N ARG A 223 10.37 19.19 -15.02
CA ARG A 223 9.29 18.52 -15.75
C ARG A 223 7.89 18.80 -15.19
N VAL A 224 7.78 19.27 -13.95
CA VAL A 224 6.52 19.32 -13.20
C VAL A 224 6.26 20.75 -12.70
N SER A 225 5.04 21.24 -12.91
CA SER A 225 4.59 22.49 -12.31
C SER A 225 4.37 22.33 -10.81
N GLU A 226 4.90 23.23 -9.98
CA GLU A 226 4.71 23.17 -8.52
C GLU A 226 3.23 23.17 -8.11
N ASP A 227 2.36 23.82 -8.88
CA ASP A 227 0.92 23.90 -8.64
C ASP A 227 0.18 22.57 -8.85
N GLU A 228 0.76 21.64 -9.62
CA GLU A 228 0.19 20.32 -9.86
C GLU A 228 0.59 19.30 -8.78
N ILE A 229 1.60 19.63 -7.97
CA ILE A 229 2.13 18.73 -6.95
C ILE A 229 1.31 18.87 -5.68
N VAL A 230 0.64 17.79 -5.28
CA VAL A 230 0.08 17.70 -3.94
C VAL A 230 1.17 17.25 -2.99
N TRP A 231 1.60 18.12 -2.10
CA TRP A 231 2.65 17.83 -1.13
C TRP A 231 2.12 17.16 0.14
N SER A 232 2.87 16.18 0.62
CA SER A 232 2.73 15.67 1.98
C SER A 232 3.22 16.68 3.00
N GLU A 233 2.78 16.47 4.24
CA GLU A 233 3.45 17.08 5.39
C GLU A 233 4.92 16.67 5.44
N LYS A 234 5.74 17.52 6.07
CA LYS A 234 7.16 17.27 6.24
C LYS A 234 7.36 16.09 7.17
N ARG A 235 8.20 15.14 6.76
CA ARG A 235 8.56 13.97 7.55
C ARG A 235 9.44 14.38 8.73
N GLN A 236 9.29 13.69 9.86
CA GLN A 236 10.27 13.80 10.95
C GLN A 236 11.62 13.23 10.51
N THR A 237 12.67 14.04 10.64
CA THR A 237 14.04 13.66 10.32
C THR A 237 14.84 13.37 11.57
N GLY A 238 15.78 12.44 11.50
CA GLY A 238 16.72 12.18 12.60
C GLY A 238 17.21 10.74 12.68
N GLY A 239 16.48 9.81 12.06
CA GLY A 239 16.92 8.44 11.82
C GLY A 239 17.64 8.33 10.48
N ILE A 240 18.80 7.67 10.45
CA ILE A 240 19.59 7.55 9.22
C ILE A 240 18.89 6.62 8.20
N PHE A 241 18.27 5.55 8.68
CA PHE A 241 17.50 4.61 7.86
C PHE A 241 16.13 5.14 7.49
N THR A 242 15.45 5.85 8.39
CA THR A 242 14.15 6.49 8.07
C THR A 242 14.32 7.57 7.02
N ASN A 243 15.49 8.23 6.98
CA ASN A 243 15.80 9.26 6.00
C ASN A 243 16.03 8.76 4.57
N SER A 244 16.30 7.48 4.36
CA SER A 244 16.41 6.91 3.02
C SER A 244 15.09 6.47 2.42
N LEU A 245 14.07 6.22 3.24
CA LEU A 245 12.76 5.75 2.79
C LEU A 245 11.96 6.88 2.15
N ILE A 246 11.34 6.61 1.00
CA ILE A 246 10.32 7.51 0.43
C ILE A 246 9.01 7.25 1.18
N GLN A 247 8.92 7.81 2.37
CA GLN A 247 7.82 7.62 3.32
C GLN A 247 7.06 8.94 3.54
N PHE A 248 5.74 8.85 3.65
CA PHE A 248 4.85 9.98 3.86
C PHE A 248 3.59 9.55 4.60
N THR A 249 2.90 10.49 5.23
CA THR A 249 1.62 10.23 5.91
C THR A 249 0.47 10.43 4.94
N ILE A 250 -0.46 9.49 4.92
CA ILE A 250 -1.73 9.62 4.22
C ILE A 250 -2.88 9.78 5.21
N TYR A 251 -3.88 10.55 4.81
CA TYR A 251 -5.04 10.91 5.60
C TYR A 251 -6.32 10.46 4.90
N ASP A 252 -7.33 10.12 5.69
CA ASP A 252 -8.70 9.96 5.19
C ASP A 252 -8.83 8.94 4.03
N LEU A 253 -8.10 7.82 4.09
CA LEU A 253 -8.17 6.75 3.08
C LEU A 253 -9.60 6.21 2.97
N LYS A 254 -10.18 6.31 1.77
CA LYS A 254 -11.56 5.96 1.47
C LYS A 254 -11.66 5.14 0.20
N MET A 255 -12.68 4.30 0.16
CA MET A 255 -13.12 3.60 -1.04
C MET A 255 -14.61 3.31 -0.87
N CYS A 256 -15.40 3.36 -1.94
CA CYS A 256 -16.85 3.08 -1.86
C CYS A 256 -17.61 3.97 -0.86
N ASN A 257 -17.20 5.24 -0.70
CA ASN A 257 -17.72 6.18 0.31
C ASN A 257 -17.55 5.70 1.78
N THR A 258 -16.69 4.71 2.01
CA THR A 258 -16.37 4.20 3.35
C THR A 258 -14.94 4.57 3.71
N LYS A 259 -14.73 4.99 4.96
CA LYS A 259 -13.39 5.23 5.53
C LYS A 259 -12.72 3.90 5.84
N ILE A 260 -11.61 3.60 5.17
CA ILE A 260 -10.85 2.36 5.34
C ILE A 260 -10.14 2.30 6.69
N PHE A 261 -9.67 3.45 7.21
CA PHE A 261 -9.08 3.52 8.55
C PHE A 261 -10.10 3.30 9.67
N GLY A 262 -11.40 3.30 9.36
CA GLY A 262 -12.47 3.07 10.30
C GLY A 262 -12.40 4.02 11.51
N ARG A 263 -12.40 3.44 12.71
CA ARG A 263 -12.24 4.15 13.99
C ARG A 263 -10.81 4.07 14.54
N THR A 264 -9.90 3.38 13.84
CA THR A 264 -8.55 3.09 14.34
C THR A 264 -7.66 4.33 14.31
N SER A 265 -7.69 5.08 13.22
CA SER A 265 -6.88 6.31 13.04
C SER A 265 -7.48 7.23 11.98
N SER A 266 -7.10 8.51 11.98
CA SER A 266 -7.35 9.45 10.87
C SER A 266 -6.27 9.41 9.80
N ASN A 267 -5.09 8.87 10.13
CA ASN A 267 -3.91 8.88 9.29
C ASN A 267 -3.09 7.60 9.43
N TRP A 268 -2.23 7.34 8.45
CA TRP A 268 -1.34 6.20 8.46
C TRP A 268 -0.08 6.47 7.66
N GLU A 269 1.03 5.82 8.02
CA GLU A 269 2.28 5.93 7.27
C GLU A 269 2.24 5.06 6.00
N ALA A 270 2.62 5.66 4.88
CA ALA A 270 2.77 5.02 3.60
C ALA A 270 4.21 5.14 3.09
N ALA A 271 4.67 4.17 2.32
CA ALA A 271 5.98 4.15 1.68
C ALA A 271 5.88 3.69 0.23
N ILE A 272 6.79 4.16 -0.61
CA ILE A 272 6.93 3.65 -1.98
C ILE A 272 7.78 2.38 -1.97
N ASP A 273 7.34 1.34 -2.67
CA ASP A 273 8.07 0.09 -2.81
C ASP A 273 8.05 -0.40 -4.27
N LEU A 274 9.19 -0.30 -4.94
CA LEU A 274 9.32 -0.71 -6.36
C LEU A 274 9.64 -2.19 -6.55
N THR A 275 9.84 -2.95 -5.46
CA THR A 275 10.17 -4.38 -5.51
C THR A 275 8.92 -5.25 -5.69
N THR A 276 7.73 -4.66 -5.56
CA THR A 276 6.45 -5.37 -5.56
C THR A 276 5.43 -4.70 -6.50
N PRO A 277 4.60 -5.47 -7.23
CA PRO A 277 3.47 -4.92 -7.95
C PRO A 277 2.33 -4.47 -7.03
N TYR A 278 2.28 -4.94 -5.78
CA TYR A 278 1.06 -4.89 -5.00
C TYR A 278 0.88 -3.56 -4.24
N LEU A 279 -0.38 -3.19 -3.99
CA LEU A 279 -0.71 -2.32 -2.87
C LEU A 279 -0.75 -3.19 -1.60
N ILE A 280 0.17 -2.95 -0.68
CA ILE A 280 0.25 -3.71 0.58
C ILE A 280 -0.42 -2.89 1.68
N LEU A 281 -1.38 -3.49 2.37
CA LEU A 281 -2.16 -2.85 3.43
C LEU A 281 -2.01 -3.60 4.76
N PRO A 282 -2.05 -2.91 5.91
CA PRO A 282 -2.33 -3.56 7.19
C PRO A 282 -3.59 -4.42 7.10
N LYS A 283 -3.57 -5.61 7.73
CA LYS A 283 -4.60 -6.64 7.54
C LYS A 283 -6.03 -6.15 7.79
N ASN A 284 -6.24 -5.35 8.83
CA ASN A 284 -7.54 -4.76 9.15
C ASN A 284 -8.06 -3.85 8.02
N PHE A 285 -7.19 -3.05 7.40
CA PHE A 285 -7.54 -2.18 6.27
C PHE A 285 -7.78 -3.00 5.00
N TRP A 286 -6.97 -4.04 4.78
CA TRP A 286 -7.16 -4.99 3.68
C TRP A 286 -8.51 -5.69 3.79
N MET A 287 -8.85 -6.25 4.96
CA MET A 287 -10.14 -6.89 5.24
C MET A 287 -11.31 -5.94 4.98
N THR A 288 -11.19 -4.70 5.47
CA THR A 288 -12.19 -3.66 5.22
C THR A 288 -12.37 -3.45 3.72
N MET A 289 -11.28 -3.27 2.98
CA MET A 289 -11.32 -3.07 1.54
C MET A 289 -11.96 -4.26 0.81
N MET A 290 -11.60 -5.50 1.16
CA MET A 290 -12.17 -6.70 0.52
C MET A 290 -13.67 -6.85 0.78
N SER A 291 -14.19 -6.41 1.94
CA SER A 291 -15.63 -6.47 2.26
C SER A 291 -16.53 -5.62 1.35
N TYR A 292 -15.98 -4.56 0.74
CA TYR A 292 -16.70 -3.68 -0.19
C TYR A 292 -16.45 -4.00 -1.66
N LEU A 293 -15.49 -4.86 -1.97
CA LEU A 293 -15.17 -5.23 -3.35
C LEU A 293 -15.94 -6.49 -3.78
N PRO A 294 -16.25 -6.62 -5.09
CA PRO A 294 -16.89 -7.81 -5.64
C PRO A 294 -15.87 -8.94 -5.81
N VAL A 295 -15.23 -9.34 -4.72
CA VAL A 295 -14.24 -10.44 -4.68
C VAL A 295 -14.88 -11.70 -4.11
N ASP A 296 -14.28 -12.86 -4.42
CA ASP A 296 -14.68 -14.12 -3.82
C ASP A 296 -14.42 -14.10 -2.31
N LYS A 297 -15.47 -14.28 -1.49
CA LYS A 297 -15.36 -14.22 -0.03
C LYS A 297 -14.37 -15.24 0.55
N SER A 298 -14.19 -16.37 -0.14
CA SER A 298 -13.26 -17.42 0.31
C SER A 298 -11.79 -16.97 0.34
N CYS A 299 -11.41 -15.86 -0.33
CA CYS A 299 -10.03 -15.37 -0.30
C CYS A 299 -9.67 -14.59 0.97
N PHE A 300 -10.66 -14.18 1.78
CA PHE A 300 -10.44 -13.33 2.95
C PHE A 300 -11.25 -13.74 4.20
N ASP A 301 -11.67 -15.00 4.30
CA ASP A 301 -12.27 -15.53 5.53
C ASP A 301 -11.27 -15.56 6.71
N GLU A 302 -11.73 -15.21 7.92
CA GLU A 302 -10.88 -15.01 9.12
C GLU A 302 -10.03 -16.23 9.54
N GLY A 303 -10.30 -17.43 9.00
CA GLY A 303 -9.58 -18.67 9.27
C GLY A 303 -8.52 -19.07 8.24
N LEU A 304 -8.38 -18.32 7.13
CA LEU A 304 -7.45 -18.65 6.05
C LEU A 304 -6.32 -17.63 5.96
N SER A 305 -5.11 -18.09 5.60
CA SER A 305 -4.01 -17.20 5.26
C SER A 305 -4.42 -16.32 4.09
N PRO A 306 -4.22 -14.99 4.14
CA PRO A 306 -4.65 -14.09 3.08
C PRO A 306 -4.05 -14.46 1.72
N ARG A 307 -4.85 -14.33 0.66
CA ARG A 307 -4.46 -14.65 -0.71
C ARG A 307 -4.83 -13.52 -1.66
N LEU A 308 -4.27 -13.59 -2.86
CA LEU A 308 -4.72 -12.76 -3.98
C LEU A 308 -6.20 -13.09 -4.27
N CYS A 309 -7.04 -12.07 -4.25
CA CYS A 309 -8.47 -12.20 -4.41
C CYS A 309 -8.87 -12.10 -5.88
N LYS A 310 -9.69 -13.05 -6.34
CA LYS A 310 -10.29 -13.01 -7.69
C LYS A 310 -11.59 -12.21 -7.67
N LEU A 311 -11.82 -11.43 -8.71
CA LEU A 311 -13.05 -10.67 -8.91
C LEU A 311 -14.15 -11.60 -9.43
N THR A 312 -15.36 -11.48 -8.86
CA THR A 312 -16.52 -12.31 -9.21
C THR A 312 -17.35 -11.73 -10.35
N VAL A 313 -17.23 -10.44 -10.65
CA VAL A 313 -18.05 -9.73 -11.65
C VAL A 313 -17.20 -9.16 -12.79
N GLY A 314 -17.64 -9.41 -14.02
CA GLY A 314 -17.03 -8.89 -15.25
C GLY A 314 -17.49 -7.48 -15.64
N ASN A 315 -16.49 -6.74 -16.11
CA ASN A 315 -16.45 -5.51 -16.92
C ASN A 315 -16.81 -4.12 -16.35
N ARG A 316 -15.70 -3.37 -16.17
CA ARG A 316 -15.44 -1.92 -16.25
C ARG A 316 -16.10 -1.03 -15.19
N LEU A 317 -15.35 0.02 -14.83
CA LEU A 317 -15.66 1.02 -13.80
C LEU A 317 -15.60 0.44 -12.38
N PHE A 318 -14.42 0.01 -11.97
CA PHE A 318 -14.15 -0.32 -10.57
C PHE A 318 -14.12 0.95 -9.69
N PRO A 319 -14.28 0.80 -8.37
CA PRO A 319 -14.18 1.94 -7.46
C PRO A 319 -12.79 2.58 -7.49
N ILE A 320 -12.74 3.81 -7.01
CA ILE A 320 -11.50 4.56 -6.81
C ILE A 320 -11.13 4.50 -5.33
N ILE A 321 -9.84 4.35 -5.07
CA ILE A 321 -9.25 4.58 -3.76
C ILE A 321 -8.88 6.05 -3.68
N GLU A 322 -9.33 6.74 -2.65
CA GLU A 322 -9.11 8.17 -2.43
C GLU A 322 -8.39 8.39 -1.09
N PHE A 323 -7.40 9.27 -1.05
CA PHE A 323 -6.74 9.69 0.20
C PHE A 323 -6.21 11.12 0.07
N LYS A 324 -5.75 11.69 1.18
CA LYS A 324 -5.15 13.03 1.24
C LYS A 324 -3.73 12.94 1.77
N LEU A 325 -2.89 13.91 1.43
CA LEU A 325 -1.49 13.99 1.87
C LEU A 325 -1.24 14.95 3.04
N SER A 326 -2.25 15.73 3.41
CA SER A 326 -2.22 16.68 4.53
C SER A 326 -3.61 16.84 5.13
N GLU A 327 -3.66 17.15 6.43
CA GLU A 327 -4.94 17.45 7.10
C GLU A 327 -5.56 18.75 6.57
N SER A 328 -6.88 18.79 6.53
CA SER A 328 -7.59 20.04 6.27
C SER A 328 -7.44 20.95 7.50
N TYR A 329 -7.05 22.20 7.28
CA TYR A 329 -6.80 23.17 8.35
C TYR A 329 -7.75 24.35 8.25
N TYR A 330 -7.86 25.13 9.33
CA TYR A 330 -8.67 26.36 9.35
C TYR A 330 -7.75 27.57 9.23
N LEU A 331 -8.03 28.43 8.25
CA LEU A 331 -7.38 29.73 8.09
C LEU A 331 -8.46 30.80 8.21
N ASN A 332 -8.34 31.70 9.19
CA ASN A 332 -9.36 32.73 9.46
C ASN A 332 -10.79 32.18 9.62
N PHE A 333 -10.94 31.05 10.31
CA PHE A 333 -12.21 30.31 10.48
C PHE A 333 -12.80 29.68 9.21
N GLU A 334 -12.15 29.84 8.05
CA GLU A 334 -12.49 29.13 6.83
C GLU A 334 -11.75 27.79 6.77
N LYS A 335 -12.48 26.70 6.51
CA LYS A 335 -11.89 25.37 6.35
C LYS A 335 -11.23 25.29 4.99
N VAL A 336 -9.91 25.21 4.96
CA VAL A 336 -9.14 24.97 3.73
C VAL A 336 -9.07 23.46 3.52
N GLU A 337 -9.74 22.98 2.48
CA GLU A 337 -9.70 21.56 2.12
C GLU A 337 -8.47 21.25 1.28
N THR A 338 -7.73 20.23 1.70
CA THR A 338 -6.59 19.70 0.96
C THR A 338 -7.07 18.81 -0.18
N PRO A 339 -6.44 18.89 -1.37
CA PRO A 339 -6.83 18.10 -2.53
C PRO A 339 -6.62 16.60 -2.27
N SER A 340 -7.50 15.78 -2.81
CA SER A 340 -7.40 14.33 -2.72
C SER A 340 -6.63 13.73 -3.89
N ILE A 341 -5.93 12.64 -3.60
CA ILE A 341 -5.26 11.78 -4.55
C ILE A 341 -6.11 10.55 -4.78
N THR A 342 -6.25 10.18 -6.05
CA THR A 342 -7.06 9.05 -6.47
C THR A 342 -6.21 7.97 -7.14
N ILE A 343 -6.45 6.71 -6.76
CA ILE A 343 -5.90 5.53 -7.42
C ILE A 343 -7.08 4.71 -7.97
N PRO A 344 -7.25 4.59 -9.30
CA PRO A 344 -8.28 3.76 -9.87
C PRO A 344 -7.94 2.28 -9.64
N LEU A 345 -8.90 1.51 -9.12
CA LEU A 345 -8.66 0.08 -8.85
C LEU A 345 -8.34 -0.72 -10.12
N GLU A 346 -8.77 -0.26 -11.30
CA GLU A 346 -8.44 -0.88 -12.60
C GLU A 346 -6.93 -1.06 -12.79
N ASN A 347 -6.11 -0.14 -12.28
CA ASN A 347 -4.63 -0.24 -12.38
C ASN A 347 -4.03 -1.29 -11.42
N LEU A 348 -4.82 -1.76 -10.46
CA LEU A 348 -4.46 -2.81 -9.49
C LEU A 348 -5.09 -4.16 -9.85
N ILE A 349 -5.47 -4.36 -11.11
CA ILE A 349 -6.01 -5.62 -11.60
C ILE A 349 -5.00 -6.28 -12.53
N TYR A 350 -4.72 -7.56 -12.28
CA TYR A 350 -4.02 -8.43 -13.20
C TYR A 350 -5.04 -9.32 -13.92
N ASP A 351 -5.04 -9.28 -15.24
CA ASP A 351 -5.92 -10.08 -16.10
C ASP A 351 -5.06 -11.14 -16.81
N ASP A 352 -5.27 -12.41 -16.46
CA ASP A 352 -4.60 -13.54 -17.12
C ASP A 352 -5.38 -14.08 -18.33
N GLY A 353 -6.52 -13.46 -18.67
CA GLY A 353 -7.44 -13.87 -19.73
C GLY A 353 -8.59 -14.75 -19.24
N ASP A 354 -8.37 -15.52 -18.17
CA ASP A 354 -9.37 -16.41 -17.56
C ASP A 354 -10.01 -15.79 -16.32
N SER A 355 -9.25 -14.99 -15.58
CA SER A 355 -9.66 -14.38 -14.31
C SER A 355 -8.96 -13.05 -14.05
N LYS A 356 -9.72 -12.13 -13.45
CA LYS A 356 -9.20 -10.85 -12.98
C LYS A 356 -8.83 -10.95 -11.51
N THR A 357 -7.55 -10.80 -11.21
CA THR A 357 -6.99 -10.92 -9.86
C THR A 357 -6.61 -9.55 -9.34
N LEU A 358 -6.96 -9.27 -8.09
CA LEU A 358 -6.68 -8.02 -7.43
C LEU A 358 -5.26 -8.01 -6.85
N LEU A 359 -4.48 -7.00 -7.18
CA LEU A 359 -3.09 -6.79 -6.73
C LEU A 359 -3.03 -6.01 -5.41
N ILE A 360 -3.88 -6.37 -4.45
CA ILE A 360 -3.90 -5.80 -3.10
C ILE A 360 -3.75 -6.94 -2.09
N ILE A 361 -2.72 -6.89 -1.27
CA ILE A 361 -2.37 -7.95 -0.30
C ILE A 361 -2.20 -7.37 1.10
N PRO A 362 -2.35 -8.19 2.16
CA PRO A 362 -2.05 -7.72 3.50
C PRO A 362 -0.56 -7.83 3.87
N ASP A 363 -0.14 -6.98 4.78
CA ASP A 363 1.20 -6.93 5.39
C ASP A 363 1.41 -8.05 6.44
N GLU A 364 1.17 -9.32 6.07
CA GLU A 364 1.32 -10.49 6.94
C GLU A 364 1.91 -11.73 6.21
N PHE A 365 2.58 -11.55 5.08
CA PHE A 365 3.12 -12.69 4.30
C PHE A 365 4.29 -13.46 4.96
N SER A 366 4.66 -13.15 6.21
CA SER A 366 5.70 -13.91 6.95
C SER A 366 5.17 -14.39 8.30
N ASP A 367 5.55 -15.60 8.71
CA ASP A 367 5.24 -16.28 9.98
C ASP A 367 5.74 -15.55 11.26
N ARG A 368 5.96 -14.24 11.19
CA ARG A 368 6.39 -13.38 12.31
C ARG A 368 5.17 -12.88 13.09
N PRO A 369 5.32 -12.59 14.40
CA PRO A 369 4.20 -12.45 15.32
C PRO A 369 3.17 -11.42 14.83
N SER A 370 1.91 -11.67 15.21
CA SER A 370 0.67 -10.98 14.84
C SER A 370 0.61 -9.46 15.15
N TYR A 371 1.75 -8.86 15.46
CA TYR A 371 1.94 -7.45 15.73
C TYR A 371 3.20 -6.99 15.00
N THR A 372 3.06 -6.52 13.76
CA THR A 372 4.05 -5.58 13.22
C THR A 372 3.97 -4.33 14.09
N LEU A 373 5.06 -3.98 14.78
CA LEU A 373 5.04 -2.87 15.74
C LEU A 373 4.72 -1.52 15.06
N ASN A 374 4.93 -1.42 13.74
CA ASN A 374 4.52 -0.30 12.88
C ASN A 374 4.12 -0.84 11.48
N PRO A 375 2.86 -1.26 11.26
CA PRO A 375 2.42 -1.66 9.91
C PRO A 375 2.50 -0.44 8.98
N THR A 376 3.08 -0.57 7.79
CA THR A 376 3.16 0.53 6.81
C THR A 376 2.37 0.17 5.57
N ILE A 377 1.67 1.14 4.98
CA ILE A 377 1.04 0.95 3.67
C ILE A 377 2.12 1.05 2.60
N LYS A 378 2.27 0.03 1.73
CA LYS A 378 3.30 0.07 0.68
C LYS A 378 2.66 0.23 -0.70
N PHE A 379 3.09 1.26 -1.41
CA PHE A 379 2.66 1.55 -2.77
C PHE A 379 3.61 0.88 -3.76
N GLY A 380 3.18 -0.26 -4.28
CA GLY A 380 3.85 -1.00 -5.34
C GLY A 380 3.93 -0.25 -6.67
N TYR A 381 4.72 -0.77 -7.61
CA TYR A 381 4.88 -0.11 -8.91
C TYR A 381 3.60 -0.02 -9.73
N LYS A 382 2.61 -0.92 -9.55
CA LYS A 382 1.30 -0.80 -10.21
C LYS A 382 0.47 0.37 -9.69
N VAL A 383 0.63 0.74 -8.41
CA VAL A 383 0.02 1.97 -7.87
C VAL A 383 0.60 3.18 -8.60
N LEU A 384 1.92 3.18 -8.81
CA LEU A 384 2.64 4.28 -9.47
C LEU A 384 2.38 4.41 -10.97
N GLU A 385 1.78 3.41 -11.62
CA GLU A 385 1.25 3.59 -12.98
C GLU A 385 0.12 4.65 -13.02
N SER A 386 -0.46 4.98 -11.86
CA SER A 386 -1.49 6.04 -11.71
C SER A 386 -0.92 7.38 -11.22
N LEU A 387 0.31 7.39 -10.68
CA LEU A 387 0.87 8.50 -9.89
C LEU A 387 2.32 8.79 -10.28
N ASN A 388 2.68 10.06 -10.46
CA ASN A 388 4.08 10.48 -10.37
C ASN A 388 4.42 10.74 -8.91
N VAL A 389 5.60 10.28 -8.47
CA VAL A 389 6.13 10.58 -7.15
C VAL A 389 7.22 11.62 -7.29
N VAL A 390 7.03 12.78 -6.69
CA VAL A 390 8.03 13.84 -6.58
C VAL A 390 8.65 13.76 -5.19
N VAL A 391 9.97 13.76 -5.08
CA VAL A 391 10.64 13.74 -3.78
C VAL A 391 11.44 15.02 -3.61
N ASP A 392 11.21 15.68 -2.48
CA ASP A 392 11.97 16.83 -2.00
C ASP A 392 12.80 16.37 -0.80
N SER A 393 14.04 15.95 -1.08
CA SER A 393 14.96 15.39 -0.09
C SER A 393 15.48 16.46 0.88
N ASP A 394 15.56 17.71 0.45
CA ASP A 394 16.04 18.83 1.28
C ASP A 394 14.90 19.43 2.12
N GLY A 395 13.68 19.45 1.60
CA GLY A 395 12.46 19.85 2.29
C GLY A 395 11.77 18.72 3.08
N TYR A 396 12.27 17.49 2.97
CA TYR A 396 11.81 16.27 3.66
C TYR A 396 10.34 15.96 3.45
N ARG A 397 9.86 16.04 2.20
CA ARG A 397 8.45 15.79 1.86
C ARG A 397 8.33 15.06 0.53
N VAL A 398 7.20 14.41 0.35
CA VAL A 398 6.87 13.67 -0.88
C VAL A 398 5.65 14.32 -1.52
N GLY A 399 5.74 14.59 -2.80
CA GLY A 399 4.66 15.09 -3.62
C GLY A 399 4.09 13.99 -4.50
N LEU A 400 2.77 14.00 -4.73
CA LEU A 400 2.12 13.11 -5.68
C LEU A 400 1.37 13.93 -6.74
N ILE A 401 1.37 13.40 -7.97
CA ILE A 401 0.61 13.95 -9.10
C ILE A 401 -0.16 12.80 -9.74
N SER A 402 -1.46 12.97 -9.93
CA SER A 402 -2.29 11.97 -10.63
C SER A 402 -2.05 12.02 -12.14
N LYS A 403 -1.67 10.88 -12.74
CA LYS A 403 -1.37 10.78 -14.18
C LYS A 403 -2.62 10.71 -15.06
N ASN A 404 -3.64 9.99 -14.58
CA ASN A 404 -4.83 9.67 -15.35
C ASN A 404 -6.08 9.82 -14.47
N GLN A 405 -7.04 10.64 -14.91
CA GLN A 405 -8.38 10.68 -14.33
C GLN A 405 -9.24 9.60 -14.99
N LEU A 406 -9.00 8.33 -14.67
CA LEU A 406 -9.95 7.29 -15.05
C LEU A 406 -11.26 7.49 -14.28
N VAL A 407 -12.38 7.46 -15.00
CA VAL A 407 -13.71 7.55 -14.39
C VAL A 407 -13.97 6.24 -13.62
N GLY A 408 -13.94 6.30 -12.29
CA GLY A 408 -14.38 5.21 -11.43
C GLY A 408 -15.88 5.20 -11.25
N SER A 409 -16.42 4.09 -10.75
CA SER A 409 -17.82 4.01 -10.35
C SER A 409 -17.95 3.33 -8.99
N PHE A 410 -18.84 3.87 -8.16
CA PHE A 410 -19.26 3.23 -6.92
C PHE A 410 -20.31 2.13 -7.13
N SER A 411 -20.82 1.96 -8.36
CA SER A 411 -21.85 0.96 -8.68
C SER A 411 -21.41 -0.50 -8.52
N LYS A 412 -20.11 -0.74 -8.36
CA LYS A 412 -19.53 -2.07 -8.15
C LYS A 412 -19.17 -2.36 -6.69
N CYS A 413 -19.42 -1.40 -5.80
CA CYS A 413 -19.25 -1.60 -4.36
C CYS A 413 -20.34 -2.52 -3.82
N SER A 414 -19.99 -3.37 -2.85
CA SER A 414 -20.97 -4.15 -2.10
C SER A 414 -21.99 -3.22 -1.44
N GLU A 415 -23.26 -3.60 -1.47
CA GLU A 415 -24.31 -2.85 -0.79
C GLU A 415 -24.11 -2.88 0.72
N VAL A 416 -24.47 -1.76 1.38
CA VAL A 416 -24.45 -1.65 2.84
C VAL A 416 -25.69 -2.34 3.41
N PRO A 417 -25.55 -3.39 4.24
CA PRO A 417 -26.70 -4.07 4.83
C PRO A 417 -27.45 -3.16 5.81
N GLN A 418 -28.78 -3.22 5.79
CA GLN A 418 -29.61 -2.57 6.80
C GLN A 418 -29.74 -3.48 8.03
N CYS A 419 -29.26 -2.99 9.16
CA CYS A 419 -29.37 -3.71 10.43
C CYS A 419 -30.76 -3.59 11.04
N PHE A 420 -31.19 -4.64 11.75
CA PHE A 420 -32.52 -4.70 12.36
C PHE A 420 -32.42 -4.95 13.87
N GLY A 421 -33.45 -4.52 14.62
CA GLY A 421 -33.48 -4.66 16.07
C GLY A 421 -32.38 -3.84 16.75
N ASP A 422 -31.61 -4.50 17.63
CA ASP A 422 -30.50 -3.90 18.40
C ASP A 422 -29.14 -4.20 17.74
N GLN A 423 -29.12 -4.65 16.48
CA GLN A 423 -27.88 -4.87 15.75
C GLN A 423 -27.14 -3.56 15.50
N VAL A 424 -25.81 -3.63 15.56
CA VAL A 424 -24.94 -2.49 15.26
C VAL A 424 -24.22 -2.76 13.96
N TYR A 425 -24.33 -1.83 13.01
CA TYR A 425 -23.57 -1.90 11.77
C TYR A 425 -22.08 -1.71 12.05
N GLU A 426 -21.25 -2.63 11.56
CA GLU A 426 -19.80 -2.53 11.62
C GLU A 426 -19.24 -2.23 10.22
N PRO A 427 -18.85 -0.96 9.94
CA PRO A 427 -18.34 -0.57 8.63
C PRO A 427 -17.06 -1.31 8.22
N ALA A 428 -16.21 -1.72 9.16
CA ALA A 428 -14.96 -2.40 8.84
C ALA A 428 -15.16 -3.81 8.23
N LEU A 429 -16.29 -4.44 8.51
CA LEU A 429 -16.60 -5.79 8.03
C LEU A 429 -17.76 -5.79 7.01
N ASN A 430 -18.41 -4.63 6.84
CA ASN A 430 -19.64 -4.48 6.07
C ASN A 430 -20.73 -5.50 6.47
N ILE A 431 -20.90 -5.73 7.78
CA ILE A 431 -21.90 -6.64 8.34
C ILE A 431 -22.65 -5.99 9.52
N CYS A 432 -23.82 -6.53 9.81
CA CYS A 432 -24.56 -6.21 11.03
C CYS A 432 -24.14 -7.16 12.16
N LEU A 433 -23.55 -6.61 13.21
CA LEU A 433 -23.16 -7.38 14.39
C LEU A 433 -24.35 -7.52 15.34
N ASN A 434 -24.57 -8.74 15.81
CA ASN A 434 -25.56 -9.00 16.85
C ASN A 434 -25.12 -8.39 18.19
N PRO A 435 -26.07 -7.89 19.00
CA PRO A 435 -25.77 -7.37 20.31
C PRO A 435 -25.20 -8.47 21.22
N ILE A 436 -24.24 -8.11 22.07
CA ILE A 436 -23.63 -9.03 23.04
C ILE A 436 -24.61 -9.27 24.20
N CYS A 437 -25.54 -10.20 24.03
CA CYS A 437 -26.57 -10.47 25.03
C CYS A 437 -26.04 -11.11 26.33
N SER A 438 -24.82 -11.67 26.31
CA SER A 438 -24.17 -12.27 27.48
C SER A 438 -23.76 -11.26 28.55
N ILE A 439 -23.74 -9.96 28.24
CA ILE A 439 -23.51 -8.89 29.23
C ILE A 439 -24.66 -8.85 30.25
N TRP A 440 -25.88 -9.22 29.85
CA TRP A 440 -27.05 -9.19 30.71
C TRP A 440 -27.36 -10.60 31.22
N LEU A 441 -27.36 -10.78 32.54
CA LEU A 441 -27.78 -12.03 33.16
C LEU A 441 -29.18 -12.40 32.66
N MET A 442 -29.37 -13.64 32.21
CA MET A 442 -30.64 -14.22 31.72
C MET A 442 -31.20 -13.72 30.37
N LYS A 443 -30.51 -12.83 29.65
CA LYS A 443 -30.88 -12.51 28.26
C LYS A 443 -30.24 -13.47 27.26
N ARG A 444 -30.94 -13.74 26.16
CA ARG A 444 -30.44 -14.49 25.01
C ARG A 444 -30.77 -13.72 23.73
N LEU A 445 -29.93 -13.89 22.71
CA LEU A 445 -30.16 -13.31 21.40
C LEU A 445 -31.37 -13.99 20.75
N ASN A 446 -32.34 -13.19 20.28
CA ASN A 446 -33.35 -13.66 19.35
C ASN A 446 -32.83 -13.40 17.91
N PRO A 447 -32.47 -14.45 17.14
CA PRO A 447 -31.83 -14.27 15.84
C PRO A 447 -32.75 -13.65 14.78
N GLU A 448 -34.06 -13.81 14.91
CA GLU A 448 -35.04 -13.27 13.95
C GLU A 448 -35.29 -11.77 14.14
N LYS A 449 -35.24 -11.31 15.40
CA LYS A 449 -35.49 -9.91 15.75
C LYS A 449 -34.23 -9.09 15.98
N GLY A 450 -33.07 -9.73 16.13
CA GLY A 450 -31.80 -9.04 16.39
C GLY A 450 -31.75 -8.32 17.74
N ILE A 451 -32.60 -8.73 18.70
CA ILE A 451 -32.71 -8.11 20.03
C ILE A 451 -32.38 -9.12 21.14
N CYS A 452 -31.92 -8.62 22.28
CA CYS A 452 -31.68 -9.44 23.46
C CYS A 452 -32.97 -9.61 24.28
N GLU A 453 -33.61 -10.77 24.21
CA GLU A 453 -34.82 -11.09 24.96
C GLU A 453 -34.51 -11.89 26.23
N THR A 454 -35.27 -11.66 27.30
CA THR A 454 -35.19 -12.49 28.51
C THR A 454 -35.63 -13.90 28.16
N SER A 455 -34.78 -14.89 28.46
CA SER A 455 -35.08 -16.29 28.17
C SER A 455 -36.39 -16.74 28.84
N PHE A 456 -37.16 -17.60 28.17
CA PHE A 456 -38.40 -18.14 28.73
C PHE A 456 -38.17 -18.82 30.08
N VAL A 457 -37.08 -19.60 30.19
CA VAL A 457 -36.67 -20.25 31.45
C VAL A 457 -36.45 -19.22 32.55
N ALA A 458 -35.77 -18.12 32.28
CA ALA A 458 -35.59 -17.05 33.26
C ALA A 458 -36.91 -16.41 33.68
N LYS A 459 -37.82 -16.15 32.73
CA LYS A 459 -39.17 -15.64 33.05
C LYS A 459 -39.91 -16.61 33.99
N VAL A 460 -39.86 -17.91 33.72
CA VAL A 460 -40.49 -18.95 34.57
C VAL A 460 -39.84 -19.02 35.95
N VAL A 461 -38.51 -19.00 36.04
CA VAL A 461 -37.78 -19.05 37.31
C VAL A 461 -38.07 -17.82 38.16
N ILE A 462 -37.96 -16.62 37.58
CA ILE A 462 -38.26 -15.36 38.28
C ILE A 462 -39.70 -15.36 38.78
N THR A 463 -40.66 -15.75 37.91
CA THR A 463 -42.08 -15.80 38.28
C THR A 463 -42.32 -16.81 39.40
N THR A 464 -41.72 -18.01 39.32
CA THR A 464 -41.83 -19.04 40.37
C THR A 464 -41.26 -18.57 41.70
N VAL A 465 -40.10 -17.91 41.70
CA VAL A 465 -39.48 -17.35 42.91
C VAL A 465 -40.35 -16.26 43.51
N ILE A 466 -40.88 -15.34 42.70
CA ILE A 466 -41.81 -14.29 43.17
C ILE A 466 -43.06 -14.92 43.77
N CYS A 467 -43.69 -15.89 43.10
CA CYS A 467 -44.86 -16.59 43.61
C CYS A 467 -44.57 -17.32 44.93
N ALA A 468 -43.42 -17.99 45.04
CA ALA A 468 -43.01 -18.66 46.28
C ALA A 468 -42.81 -17.68 47.44
N LEU A 469 -42.20 -16.52 47.19
CA LEU A 469 -42.03 -15.45 48.18
C LEU A 469 -43.37 -14.88 48.64
N VAL A 470 -44.30 -14.65 47.72
CA VAL A 470 -45.66 -14.17 48.04
C VAL A 470 -46.42 -15.19 48.89
N VAL A 471 -46.37 -16.49 48.54
CA VAL A 471 -47.00 -17.56 49.33
C VAL A 471 -46.36 -17.64 50.72
N ALA A 472 -45.03 -17.55 50.82
CA ALA A 472 -44.33 -17.55 52.10
C ALA A 472 -44.74 -16.34 52.97
N GLU A 473 -44.88 -15.15 52.39
CA GLU A 473 -45.33 -13.95 53.10
C GLU A 473 -46.78 -14.10 53.61
N LEU A 474 -47.68 -14.63 52.78
CA LEU A 474 -49.07 -14.91 53.17
C LEU A 474 -49.13 -15.93 54.30
N TYR A 475 -48.33 -17.01 54.22
CA TYR A 475 -48.25 -18.03 55.26
C TYR A 475 -47.70 -17.44 56.57
N CYS A 476 -46.62 -16.67 56.52
CA CYS A 476 -46.05 -15.98 57.69
C CYS A 476 -47.07 -15.03 58.33
N ASN A 477 -47.82 -14.26 57.53
CA ASN A 477 -48.89 -13.40 58.03
C ASN A 477 -50.05 -14.19 58.66
N PHE A 478 -50.45 -15.32 58.06
CA PHE A 478 -51.47 -16.20 58.61
C PHE A 478 -51.02 -16.82 59.93
N ALA A 479 -49.82 -17.40 59.98
CA ALA A 479 -49.22 -17.97 61.18
C ALA A 479 -49.09 -16.93 62.30
N ARG A 480 -48.64 -15.70 61.98
CA ARG A 480 -48.60 -14.58 62.93
C ARG A 480 -49.98 -14.25 63.50
N LYS A 481 -51.01 -14.12 62.65
CA LYS A 481 -52.39 -13.88 63.10
C LYS A 481 -52.91 -15.03 63.97
N HIS A 482 -52.59 -16.27 63.62
CA HIS A 482 -53.01 -17.45 64.37
C HIS A 482 -52.35 -17.52 65.76
N ILE A 483 -51.04 -17.28 65.85
CA ILE A 483 -50.29 -17.21 67.11
C ILE A 483 -50.82 -16.08 68.00
N LEU A 484 -51.07 -14.89 67.44
CA LEU A 484 -51.67 -13.77 68.18
C LEU A 484 -53.07 -14.10 68.73
N ARG A 485 -53.89 -14.86 67.98
CA ARG A 485 -55.19 -15.34 68.48
C ARG A 485 -55.04 -16.34 69.62
N ILE A 486 -54.12 -17.32 69.51
CA ILE A 486 -53.89 -18.32 70.57
C ILE A 486 -53.36 -17.64 71.84
N THR A 487 -52.35 -16.79 71.72
CA THR A 487 -51.79 -16.05 72.85
C THR A 487 -52.83 -15.15 73.52
N SER A 488 -53.68 -14.46 72.75
CA SER A 488 -54.80 -13.68 73.32
C SER A 488 -55.80 -14.52 74.13
N ARG A 489 -55.95 -15.81 73.82
CA ARG A 489 -56.81 -16.75 74.55
C ARG A 489 -56.15 -17.32 75.80
N LEU A 490 -54.82 -17.41 75.83
CA LEU A 490 -54.05 -17.90 76.98
C LEU A 490 -53.76 -16.80 78.02
N CYS A 491 -53.87 -15.52 77.65
CA CYS A 491 -53.74 -14.37 78.54
C CYS A 491 -55.08 -13.83 79.08
N ARG A 492 -56.19 -14.52 78.80
CA ARG A 492 -57.48 -14.36 79.51
C ARG A 492 -57.62 -15.51 80.48
#